data_AF-A0A9E5ZXU0-F1
#
_entry.id   AF-A0A9E5ZXU0-F1
#
_cell.length_a   1.000
_cell.length_b   1.000
_cell.length_c   1.000
_cell.angle_alpha   90.00
_cell.angle_beta   90.00
_cell.angle_gamma   90.00
#
_symmetry.space_group_name_H-M   'P 1'
#
loop_
_entity.id
_entity.type
_entity.pdbx_description
1 polymer ?
#
loop_
_entity_poly.entity_id
_entity_poly.type
_entity_poly.pdbx_seq_one_letter_code
_entity_poly.pdbx_strand_id
1 'polypeptide(L)'
;MNLRRTTILALTSLILFACNTQEKKHKHGNDTHTHEATNPYVHEGPPTIDVLYNGYVKPIEGKTFLPGAQPDGARKAASTISLIRTKDMVMVTDPGMTAEGDWDSLIHTMKNLGVSKEDVTHVFISHHHPDHNTRVGVFPNATVVDFWATYKNDDWNDHPDKFEISEGVTVVKTPGHTHEDASLLVETKAGTYFLTHMWWNDQFGPDKDPLAQDQATLDKNRAEWVHQVDWIVPGHGKMFKNPKKIERTIAEQEVLKASSVWIKNFNKGNVDYCVNHYTKDAVMTAKPFGTFKGGTAIDGFWDPFVKSGAGYLVYRNTIVKEINLTTVHLSSNWSMNVGEGIITKEEWVKGTDNVWLLKIDNFEVLKQYKE
;
A
#
# COMPACT_ATOMS: atom_id res chain seq x y z
N MET A 1 -6.23 53.02 38.04
CA MET A 1 -7.34 52.32 38.73
C MET A 1 -8.41 53.37 39.05
N ASN A 2 -9.29 53.72 38.12
CA ASN A 2 -10.50 52.99 37.68
C ASN A 2 -11.38 52.63 38.90
N LEU A 3 -12.41 53.44 39.20
CA LEU A 3 -13.79 53.40 38.66
C LEU A 3 -14.54 52.13 39.11
N ARG A 4 -15.60 52.22 39.94
CA ARG A 4 -16.99 52.68 39.65
C ARG A 4 -17.72 51.80 38.63
N ARG A 5 -19.00 51.44 38.77
CA ARG A 5 -20.02 51.48 39.87
C ARG A 5 -21.27 50.71 39.35
N THR A 6 -21.90 49.90 40.20
CA THR A 6 -23.38 49.66 40.37
C THR A 6 -24.39 49.48 39.20
N THR A 7 -25.59 48.98 39.57
CA THR A 7 -26.97 49.21 39.02
C THR A 7 -27.44 48.48 37.74
N ILE A 8 -28.72 48.06 37.53
CA ILE A 8 -29.90 47.79 38.43
C ILE A 8 -31.10 47.10 37.65
N LEU A 9 -32.13 46.58 38.36
CA LEU A 9 -33.49 46.14 37.89
C LEU A 9 -33.58 44.90 36.95
N ALA A 10 -34.58 44.00 36.92
CA ALA A 10 -35.96 43.84 37.48
C ALA A 10 -37.17 44.32 36.63
N LEU A 11 -38.30 43.60 36.81
CA LEU A 11 -39.74 43.90 36.53
C LEU A 11 -40.48 43.45 35.22
N THR A 12 -41.56 42.64 35.40
CA THR A 12 -42.96 42.72 34.83
C THR A 12 -43.21 42.69 33.29
N SER A 13 -44.41 42.41 32.72
CA SER A 13 -45.70 41.78 33.12
C SER A 13 -46.59 41.50 31.88
N LEU A 14 -47.67 40.72 32.04
CA LEU A 14 -48.79 40.55 31.09
C LEU A 14 -49.42 41.86 30.58
N ILE A 15 -49.76 41.94 29.28
CA ILE A 15 -50.94 42.65 28.72
C ILE A 15 -51.49 41.88 27.49
N LEU A 16 -52.83 41.81 27.34
CA LEU A 16 -53.56 41.23 26.20
C LEU A 16 -53.55 42.15 24.96
N PHE A 17 -53.69 41.60 23.74
CA PHE A 17 -54.66 42.08 22.75
C PHE A 17 -54.98 41.00 21.69
N ALA A 18 -56.19 41.01 21.13
CA ALA A 18 -56.69 40.00 20.18
C ALA A 18 -57.05 40.61 18.81
N CYS A 19 -57.04 39.77 17.75
CA CYS A 19 -57.44 40.06 16.35
C CYS A 19 -56.61 41.16 15.63
N ASN A 20 -56.22 41.02 14.35
CA ASN A 20 -57.04 40.55 13.24
C ASN A 20 -56.22 39.99 12.04
N THR A 21 -56.94 39.55 11.00
CA THR A 21 -56.58 38.77 9.80
C THR A 21 -55.61 39.37 8.75
N GLN A 22 -55.18 38.48 7.82
CA GLN A 22 -54.49 38.70 6.53
C GLN A 22 -52.98 38.99 6.64
N GLU A 23 -52.02 38.32 5.98
CA GLU A 23 -51.98 37.33 4.89
C GLU A 23 -50.88 36.26 5.24
N LYS A 24 -50.45 35.27 4.43
CA LYS A 24 -50.65 34.88 3.02
C LYS A 24 -50.53 33.33 2.93
N LYS A 25 -50.94 32.69 1.82
CA LYS A 25 -50.67 31.26 1.57
C LYS A 25 -49.30 31.06 0.92
N HIS A 26 -48.40 30.30 1.55
CA HIS A 26 -47.35 29.56 0.82
C HIS A 26 -47.31 28.12 1.31
N LYS A 27 -47.26 27.18 0.37
CA LYS A 27 -47.20 25.73 0.65
C LYS A 27 -45.89 25.42 1.38
N HIS A 28 -45.95 24.70 2.50
CA HIS A 28 -44.83 23.84 2.87
C HIS A 28 -44.75 22.71 1.84
N GLY A 29 -43.76 22.78 0.96
CA GLY A 29 -43.25 21.60 0.27
C GLY A 29 -42.67 20.68 1.34
N ASN A 30 -43.13 19.43 1.37
CA ASN A 30 -42.66 18.44 2.32
C ASN A 30 -41.38 17.82 1.75
N ASP A 31 -40.32 18.63 1.66
CA ASP A 31 -39.03 18.23 1.10
C ASP A 31 -38.23 17.43 2.13
N THR A 32 -38.81 16.31 2.54
CA THR A 32 -38.08 15.20 3.15
C THR A 32 -37.19 14.62 2.06
N HIS A 33 -36.00 15.22 1.87
CA HIS A 33 -34.89 14.57 1.21
C HIS A 33 -34.46 13.38 2.06
N THR A 34 -35.17 12.27 1.90
CA THR A 34 -34.62 10.95 2.18
C THR A 34 -33.36 10.84 1.35
N HIS A 35 -32.20 10.77 2.00
CA HIS A 35 -31.01 10.20 1.39
C HIS A 35 -31.35 8.74 1.10
N GLU A 36 -31.91 8.47 -0.08
CA GLU A 36 -31.82 7.14 -0.66
C GLU A 36 -30.35 6.80 -0.70
N ALA A 37 -29.96 5.70 -0.04
CA ALA A 37 -28.60 5.22 -0.09
C ALA A 37 -28.24 5.02 -1.56
N THR A 38 -27.34 5.85 -2.07
CA THR A 38 -26.85 5.72 -3.44
C THR A 38 -26.31 4.31 -3.58
N ASN A 39 -26.80 3.62 -4.61
CA ASN A 39 -26.59 2.20 -4.88
C ASN A 39 -25.13 1.82 -4.52
N PRO A 40 -24.89 0.96 -3.51
CA PRO A 40 -23.54 0.71 -3.02
C PRO A 40 -22.70 0.24 -4.20
N TYR A 41 -21.54 0.88 -4.39
CA TYR A 41 -20.66 0.54 -5.50
C TYR A 41 -20.28 -0.94 -5.44
N VAL A 42 -20.74 -1.73 -6.42
CA VAL A 42 -20.41 -3.16 -6.54
C VAL A 42 -19.42 -3.35 -7.67
N HIS A 43 -18.20 -3.76 -7.31
CA HIS A 43 -17.20 -4.26 -8.26
C HIS A 43 -17.18 -5.78 -8.25
N GLU A 44 -17.16 -6.41 -9.43
CA GLU A 44 -17.05 -7.85 -9.56
C GLU A 44 -15.69 -8.28 -10.15
N GLY A 45 -15.00 -9.14 -9.41
CA GLY A 45 -13.72 -9.74 -9.79
C GLY A 45 -12.49 -8.99 -9.26
N PRO A 46 -11.30 -9.28 -9.81
CA PRO A 46 -10.03 -8.69 -9.37
C PRO A 46 -10.02 -7.16 -9.42
N PRO A 47 -9.16 -6.51 -8.60
CA PRO A 47 -8.92 -5.08 -8.64
C PRO A 47 -8.79 -4.49 -10.05
N THR A 48 -9.29 -3.26 -10.20
CA THR A 48 -9.11 -2.42 -11.40
C THR A 48 -8.50 -1.07 -11.01
N ILE A 49 -7.85 -0.43 -11.98
CA ILE A 49 -7.13 0.83 -11.81
C ILE A 49 -7.33 1.75 -13.02
N ASP A 50 -7.63 3.02 -12.72
CA ASP A 50 -7.74 4.10 -13.70
C ASP A 50 -6.84 5.26 -13.23
N VAL A 51 -5.84 5.62 -14.04
CA VAL A 51 -5.01 6.82 -13.77
C VAL A 51 -5.81 8.04 -14.20
N LEU A 52 -6.37 8.75 -13.22
CA LEU A 52 -7.21 9.92 -13.42
C LEU A 52 -6.41 11.15 -13.86
N TYR A 53 -5.17 11.26 -13.37
CA TYR A 53 -4.31 12.41 -13.63
C TYR A 53 -2.84 11.98 -13.67
N ASN A 54 -2.13 12.34 -14.75
CA ASN A 54 -0.69 12.12 -14.85
C ASN A 54 0.05 13.27 -14.16
N GLY A 55 0.81 12.96 -13.12
CA GLY A 55 1.58 13.97 -12.39
C GLY A 55 2.71 14.59 -13.22
N TYR A 56 3.41 15.55 -12.65
CA TYR A 56 4.62 16.13 -13.23
C TYR A 56 5.45 16.90 -12.21
N VAL A 57 6.75 17.04 -12.50
CA VAL A 57 7.60 18.09 -11.92
C VAL A 57 8.14 18.94 -13.07
N LYS A 58 7.97 20.27 -13.00
CA LYS A 58 8.37 21.21 -14.07
C LYS A 58 9.03 22.46 -13.48
N PRO A 59 10.07 23.02 -14.12
CA PRO A 59 10.67 24.28 -13.69
C PRO A 59 9.70 25.46 -13.86
N ILE A 60 9.97 26.53 -13.11
CA ILE A 60 9.36 27.84 -13.32
C ILE A 60 10.41 28.75 -13.95
N GLU A 61 10.04 29.46 -15.01
CA GLU A 61 10.96 30.35 -15.72
C GLU A 61 11.49 31.46 -14.80
N GLY A 62 12.80 31.71 -14.84
CA GLY A 62 13.45 32.69 -13.97
C GLY A 62 13.54 32.30 -12.50
N LYS A 63 13.43 31.00 -12.16
CA LYS A 63 13.57 30.46 -10.80
C LYS A 63 14.55 29.29 -10.73
N THR A 64 15.28 29.19 -9.62
CA THR A 64 16.02 27.97 -9.26
C THR A 64 15.05 26.78 -9.16
N PHE A 65 15.36 25.66 -9.83
CA PHE A 65 14.42 24.54 -9.98
C PHE A 65 14.00 23.86 -8.65
N LEU A 66 14.93 23.71 -7.71
CA LEU A 66 14.67 22.99 -6.46
C LEU A 66 14.30 23.97 -5.34
N PRO A 67 13.10 23.84 -4.72
CA PRO A 67 12.78 24.52 -3.46
C PRO A 67 13.83 24.24 -2.39
N GLY A 68 14.16 25.24 -1.58
CA GLY A 68 15.17 25.14 -0.52
C GLY A 68 16.63 25.16 -0.99
N ALA A 69 16.93 24.92 -2.27
CA ALA A 69 18.31 25.00 -2.79
C ALA A 69 18.83 26.45 -2.87
N GLN A 70 17.94 27.42 -3.08
CA GLN A 70 18.17 28.87 -3.04
C GLN A 70 16.89 29.59 -2.56
N PRO A 71 16.96 30.86 -2.12
CA PRO A 71 15.79 31.62 -1.67
C PRO A 71 14.69 31.81 -2.73
N ASP A 72 15.01 31.66 -4.02
CA ASP A 72 14.05 31.72 -5.13
C ASP A 72 13.60 30.33 -5.62
N GLY A 73 14.00 29.25 -4.94
CA GLY A 73 13.75 27.87 -5.32
C GLY A 73 12.26 27.56 -5.50
N ALA A 74 11.83 27.26 -6.73
CA ALA A 74 10.44 27.05 -7.08
C ALA A 74 10.26 26.09 -8.27
N ARG A 75 9.27 25.19 -8.15
CA ARG A 75 8.84 24.25 -9.20
C ARG A 75 7.32 24.18 -9.24
N LYS A 76 6.77 23.79 -10.39
CA LYS A 76 5.41 23.25 -10.46
C LYS A 76 5.50 21.75 -10.19
N ALA A 77 4.76 21.25 -9.21
CA ALA A 77 4.64 19.84 -8.90
C ALA A 77 3.17 19.42 -8.89
N ALA A 78 2.92 18.20 -9.32
CA ALA A 78 1.62 17.54 -9.26
C ALA A 78 1.82 16.04 -9.11
N SER A 79 1.02 15.40 -8.27
CA SER A 79 1.02 13.94 -8.06
C SER A 79 0.31 13.22 -9.21
N THR A 80 0.66 11.95 -9.41
CA THR A 80 -0.11 11.04 -10.27
C THR A 80 -1.26 10.44 -9.47
N ILE A 81 -2.49 10.77 -9.85
CA ILE A 81 -3.69 10.42 -9.09
C ILE A 81 -4.39 9.25 -9.78
N SER A 82 -4.67 8.18 -9.04
CA SER A 82 -5.35 6.98 -9.55
C SER A 82 -6.61 6.66 -8.74
N LEU A 83 -7.58 6.04 -9.41
CA LEU A 83 -8.75 5.40 -8.82
C LEU A 83 -8.54 3.88 -8.85
N ILE A 84 -8.64 3.23 -7.71
CA ILE A 84 -8.56 1.77 -7.57
C ILE A 84 -9.89 1.26 -7.05
N ARG A 85 -10.37 0.15 -7.61
CA ARG A 85 -11.69 -0.40 -7.31
C ARG A 85 -11.62 -1.91 -7.14
N THR A 86 -12.09 -2.38 -5.99
CA THR A 86 -12.20 -3.78 -5.57
C THR A 86 -13.63 -4.06 -5.09
N LYS A 87 -13.93 -5.31 -4.75
CA LYS A 87 -15.26 -5.73 -4.28
C LYS A 87 -15.75 -4.97 -3.03
N ASP A 88 -14.83 -4.56 -2.18
CA ASP A 88 -15.03 -3.99 -0.84
C ASP A 88 -14.45 -2.58 -0.67
N MET A 89 -13.69 -2.07 -1.65
CA MET A 89 -13.01 -0.78 -1.57
C MET A 89 -13.08 0.01 -2.88
N VAL A 90 -13.38 1.30 -2.74
CA VAL A 90 -13.06 2.36 -3.71
C VAL A 90 -11.98 3.24 -3.10
N MET A 91 -10.83 3.36 -3.77
CA MET A 91 -9.67 4.08 -3.29
C MET A 91 -9.20 5.16 -4.27
N VAL A 92 -8.82 6.33 -3.77
CA VAL A 92 -8.04 7.33 -4.52
C VAL A 92 -6.62 7.38 -3.96
N THR A 93 -5.61 7.49 -4.84
CA THR A 93 -4.19 7.53 -4.43
C THR A 93 -3.58 8.91 -4.65
N ASP A 94 -2.78 9.36 -3.68
CA ASP A 94 -2.07 10.65 -3.69
C ASP A 94 -2.91 11.85 -4.15
N PRO A 95 -4.09 12.12 -3.54
CA PRO A 95 -4.89 13.29 -3.88
C PRO A 95 -4.20 14.58 -3.40
N GLY A 96 -3.32 15.12 -4.24
CA GLY A 96 -2.53 16.30 -3.93
C GLY A 96 -2.67 17.44 -4.94
N MET A 97 -1.54 18.00 -5.36
CA MET A 97 -1.51 19.19 -6.22
C MET A 97 -1.79 18.83 -7.69
N THR A 98 -2.50 19.71 -8.40
CA THR A 98 -2.71 19.68 -9.86
C THR A 98 -2.52 21.09 -10.42
N ALA A 99 -2.68 21.30 -11.73
CA ALA A 99 -2.89 22.66 -12.22
C ALA A 99 -4.25 23.21 -11.78
N GLU A 100 -4.43 24.53 -11.92
CA GLU A 100 -5.70 25.21 -11.64
C GLU A 100 -6.81 24.68 -12.56
N GLY A 101 -7.97 24.34 -11.99
CA GLY A 101 -9.13 23.78 -12.71
C GLY A 101 -9.08 22.26 -12.95
N ASP A 102 -7.91 21.61 -12.89
CA ASP A 102 -7.79 20.18 -13.20
C ASP A 102 -8.54 19.27 -12.19
N TRP A 103 -8.69 19.71 -10.93
CA TRP A 103 -9.46 18.97 -9.92
C TRP A 103 -10.93 18.79 -10.29
N ASP A 104 -11.56 19.77 -10.92
CA ASP A 104 -12.95 19.66 -11.36
C ASP A 104 -13.09 18.64 -12.51
N SER A 105 -12.10 18.61 -13.40
CA SER A 105 -11.99 17.61 -14.48
C SER A 105 -11.75 16.19 -13.94
N LEU A 106 -10.95 16.06 -12.88
CA LEU A 106 -10.69 14.80 -12.19
C LEU A 106 -11.97 14.25 -11.54
N ILE A 107 -12.68 15.07 -10.76
CA ILE A 107 -13.96 14.68 -10.13
C ILE A 107 -15.04 14.38 -11.17
N HIS A 108 -15.07 15.12 -12.29
CA HIS A 108 -15.95 14.79 -13.41
C HIS A 108 -15.61 13.43 -14.05
N THR A 109 -14.33 13.11 -14.18
CA THR A 109 -13.85 11.81 -14.70
C THR A 109 -14.25 10.67 -13.76
N MET A 110 -14.08 10.81 -12.44
CA MET A 110 -14.58 9.85 -11.45
C MET A 110 -16.08 9.61 -11.58
N LYS A 111 -16.86 10.69 -11.72
CA LYS A 111 -18.32 10.60 -11.88
C LYS A 111 -18.72 9.86 -13.16
N ASN A 112 -18.00 10.06 -14.26
CA ASN A 112 -18.20 9.32 -15.51
C ASN A 112 -17.79 7.84 -15.39
N LEU A 113 -16.88 7.51 -14.48
CA LEU A 113 -16.53 6.13 -14.08
C LEU A 113 -17.51 5.54 -13.04
N GLY A 114 -18.59 6.24 -12.70
CA GLY A 114 -19.63 5.79 -11.77
C GLY A 114 -19.30 5.98 -10.29
N VAL A 115 -18.33 6.82 -9.95
CA VAL A 115 -17.84 7.04 -8.57
C VAL A 115 -17.94 8.52 -8.21
N SER A 116 -18.70 8.86 -7.17
CA SER A 116 -18.66 10.18 -6.54
C SER A 116 -17.51 10.28 -5.52
N LYS A 117 -17.21 11.49 -5.04
CA LYS A 117 -16.22 11.69 -3.97
C LYS A 117 -16.69 11.14 -2.62
N GLU A 118 -18.00 11.03 -2.42
CA GLU A 118 -18.64 10.41 -1.27
C GLU A 118 -18.55 8.86 -1.30
N ASP A 119 -18.44 8.24 -2.48
CA ASP A 119 -18.28 6.79 -2.62
C ASP A 119 -16.84 6.31 -2.34
N VAL A 120 -15.88 7.23 -2.22
CA VAL A 120 -14.47 6.89 -1.94
C VAL A 120 -14.32 6.45 -0.48
N THR A 121 -14.18 5.14 -0.31
CA THR A 121 -13.99 4.46 0.98
C THR A 121 -12.59 4.63 1.56
N HIS A 122 -11.57 4.84 0.72
CA HIS A 122 -10.17 4.87 1.14
C HIS A 122 -9.36 5.93 0.37
N VAL A 123 -8.36 6.50 1.02
CA VAL A 123 -7.33 7.33 0.39
C VAL A 123 -5.96 6.79 0.75
N PHE A 124 -5.18 6.38 -0.25
CA PHE A 124 -3.77 6.03 -0.03
C PHE A 124 -2.88 7.25 -0.22
N ILE A 125 -1.90 7.44 0.68
CA ILE A 125 -0.87 8.46 0.59
C ILE A 125 0.48 7.75 0.59
N SER A 126 1.25 7.92 -0.49
CA SER A 126 2.59 7.34 -0.63
C SER A 126 3.59 7.90 0.36
N HIS A 127 3.54 9.21 0.63
CA HIS A 127 4.35 9.90 1.64
C HIS A 127 3.78 11.30 1.91
N HIS A 128 4.21 11.95 2.99
CA HIS A 128 3.53 13.15 3.51
C HIS A 128 3.92 14.49 2.83
N HIS A 129 4.58 14.50 1.67
CA HIS A 129 4.84 15.77 0.96
C HIS A 129 3.56 16.41 0.39
N PRO A 130 3.42 17.76 0.41
CA PRO A 130 2.16 18.45 0.10
C PRO A 130 1.61 18.21 -1.33
N ASP A 131 2.49 17.95 -2.29
CA ASP A 131 2.14 17.63 -3.67
C ASP A 131 1.37 16.30 -3.81
N HIS A 132 1.35 15.45 -2.77
CA HIS A 132 0.64 14.16 -2.73
C HIS A 132 -0.62 14.13 -1.84
N ASN A 133 -0.80 15.08 -0.90
CA ASN A 133 -1.88 14.97 0.11
C ASN A 133 -2.74 16.23 0.34
N THR A 134 -2.47 17.34 -0.35
CA THR A 134 -3.20 18.62 -0.16
C THR A 134 -4.71 18.57 -0.43
N ARG A 135 -5.25 17.46 -0.95
CA ARG A 135 -6.66 17.28 -1.31
C ARG A 135 -7.31 16.02 -0.74
N VAL A 136 -6.69 15.37 0.25
CA VAL A 136 -7.29 14.24 1.00
C VAL A 136 -8.71 14.58 1.49
N GLY A 137 -8.92 15.78 2.03
CA GLY A 137 -10.22 16.26 2.53
C GLY A 137 -11.33 16.45 1.47
N VAL A 138 -11.07 16.18 0.18
CA VAL A 138 -12.11 16.12 -0.86
C VAL A 138 -12.97 14.85 -0.73
N PHE A 139 -12.48 13.81 -0.05
CA PHE A 139 -13.11 12.49 0.09
C PHE A 139 -13.59 12.27 1.54
N PRO A 140 -14.76 12.81 1.95
CA PRO A 140 -15.16 12.89 3.36
C PRO A 140 -15.38 11.52 4.01
N ASN A 141 -15.73 10.51 3.21
CA ASN A 141 -16.03 9.17 3.70
C ASN A 141 -14.78 8.26 3.74
N ALA A 142 -13.62 8.71 3.27
CA ALA A 142 -12.43 7.88 3.19
C ALA A 142 -11.81 7.56 4.57
N THR A 143 -11.29 6.33 4.71
CA THR A 143 -10.20 5.99 5.63
C THR A 143 -8.88 6.34 4.95
N VAL A 144 -8.00 7.08 5.61
CA VAL A 144 -6.66 7.38 5.07
C VAL A 144 -5.73 6.21 5.40
N VAL A 145 -4.86 5.83 4.48
CA VAL A 145 -3.85 4.76 4.65
C VAL A 145 -2.50 5.29 4.15
N ASP A 146 -1.44 5.07 4.91
CA ASP A 146 -0.08 5.44 4.53
C ASP A 146 0.92 4.29 4.78
N PHE A 147 2.16 4.59 5.14
CA PHE A 147 3.19 3.59 5.39
C PHE A 147 3.04 2.80 6.69
N TRP A 148 2.40 3.33 7.74
CA TRP A 148 2.37 2.68 9.06
C TRP A 148 0.99 2.49 9.69
N ALA A 149 -0.05 3.18 9.21
CA ALA A 149 -1.34 3.19 9.89
C ALA A 149 -2.51 3.48 8.94
N THR A 150 -3.70 3.19 9.45
CA THR A 150 -4.97 3.67 8.91
C THR A 150 -5.60 4.67 9.87
N TYR A 151 -6.25 5.70 9.31
CA TYR A 151 -6.84 6.80 10.07
C TYR A 151 -8.28 7.05 9.66
N LYS A 152 -9.18 7.17 10.64
CA LYS A 152 -10.59 7.49 10.41
C LYS A 152 -11.12 8.31 11.59
N ASN A 153 -11.60 9.52 11.34
CA ASN A 153 -12.00 10.46 12.39
C ASN A 153 -10.82 10.72 13.36
N ASP A 154 -10.96 10.33 14.63
CA ASP A 154 -9.94 10.30 15.68
C ASP A 154 -9.33 8.90 15.92
N ASP A 155 -9.76 7.87 15.20
CA ASP A 155 -9.17 6.53 15.25
C ASP A 155 -7.84 6.46 14.48
N TRP A 156 -6.81 5.92 15.14
CA TRP A 156 -5.52 5.55 14.59
C TRP A 156 -5.31 4.05 14.78
N ASN A 157 -5.04 3.31 13.70
CA ASN A 157 -4.79 1.87 13.77
C ASN A 157 -3.52 1.50 12.99
N ASP A 158 -2.46 1.11 13.72
CA ASP A 158 -1.19 0.65 13.16
C ASP A 158 -1.36 -0.57 12.25
N HIS A 159 -0.54 -0.66 11.20
CA HIS A 159 -0.39 -1.86 10.39
C HIS A 159 1.10 -2.20 10.13
N PRO A 160 1.42 -3.49 9.91
CA PRO A 160 2.77 -3.90 9.54
C PRO A 160 3.14 -3.44 8.12
N ASP A 161 4.39 -3.68 7.72
CA ASP A 161 4.76 -3.72 6.30
C ASP A 161 4.01 -4.88 5.59
N LYS A 162 3.80 -4.77 4.28
CA LYS A 162 3.02 -5.71 3.46
C LYS A 162 1.56 -5.85 3.96
N PHE A 163 0.94 -4.72 4.29
CA PHE A 163 -0.45 -4.66 4.77
C PHE A 163 -1.44 -4.80 3.60
N GLU A 164 -2.17 -5.92 3.60
CA GLU A 164 -3.25 -6.22 2.65
C GLU A 164 -4.54 -5.48 3.11
N ILE A 165 -4.87 -4.36 2.45
CA ILE A 165 -6.04 -3.52 2.77
C ILE A 165 -7.33 -4.21 2.30
N SER A 166 -7.24 -4.83 1.12
CA SER A 166 -8.29 -5.52 0.37
C SER A 166 -7.63 -6.67 -0.37
N GLU A 167 -8.39 -7.70 -0.76
CA GLU A 167 -7.88 -8.78 -1.62
C GLU A 167 -7.21 -8.21 -2.87
N GLY A 168 -5.93 -8.54 -3.07
CA GLY A 168 -5.12 -8.04 -4.19
C GLY A 168 -4.66 -6.58 -4.10
N VAL A 169 -4.83 -5.88 -2.97
CA VAL A 169 -4.32 -4.51 -2.77
C VAL A 169 -3.48 -4.43 -1.48
N THR A 170 -2.18 -4.23 -1.64
CA THR A 170 -1.19 -4.30 -0.54
C THR A 170 -0.30 -3.07 -0.48
N VAL A 171 -0.19 -2.47 0.71
CA VAL A 171 0.81 -1.43 1.03
C VAL A 171 2.15 -2.10 1.30
N VAL A 172 3.22 -1.59 0.69
CA VAL A 172 4.60 -1.99 0.97
C VAL A 172 5.45 -0.78 1.30
N LYS A 173 6.25 -0.85 2.37
CA LYS A 173 7.20 0.21 2.75
C LYS A 173 8.33 0.26 1.73
N THR A 174 8.57 1.43 1.15
CA THR A 174 9.59 1.66 0.12
C THR A 174 10.44 2.89 0.41
N PRO A 175 11.00 3.03 1.63
CA PRO A 175 11.71 4.23 2.06
C PRO A 175 12.87 4.59 1.13
N GLY A 176 13.14 5.87 0.98
CA GLY A 176 14.33 6.37 0.30
C GLY A 176 14.22 7.80 -0.19
N HIS A 177 13.09 8.18 -0.83
CA HIS A 177 12.78 9.59 -1.05
C HIS A 177 12.51 10.25 0.31
N THR A 178 11.65 9.64 1.12
CA THR A 178 11.56 9.85 2.57
C THR A 178 11.71 8.54 3.34
N HIS A 179 11.94 8.61 4.66
CA HIS A 179 11.85 7.44 5.54
C HIS A 179 10.42 6.88 5.68
N GLU A 180 9.42 7.64 5.24
CA GLU A 180 7.97 7.38 5.38
C GLU A 180 7.33 6.94 4.05
N ASP A 181 8.13 6.66 3.01
CA ASP A 181 7.58 6.25 1.72
C ASP A 181 6.95 4.85 1.79
N ALA A 182 5.75 4.76 1.23
CA ALA A 182 5.10 3.51 0.85
C ALA A 182 4.74 3.52 -0.63
N SER A 183 4.62 2.31 -1.18
CA SER A 183 4.09 2.04 -2.50
C SER A 183 2.92 1.08 -2.40
N LEU A 184 2.03 1.11 -3.39
CA LEU A 184 0.83 0.29 -3.43
C LEU A 184 0.93 -0.74 -4.56
N LEU A 185 0.84 -2.02 -4.20
CA LEU A 185 0.69 -3.14 -5.13
C LEU A 185 -0.79 -3.38 -5.38
N VAL A 186 -1.16 -3.51 -6.66
CA VAL A 186 -2.54 -3.80 -7.09
C VAL A 186 -2.51 -4.94 -8.09
N GLU A 187 -3.05 -6.10 -7.72
CA GLU A 187 -3.11 -7.30 -8.55
C GLU A 187 -4.37 -7.27 -9.42
N THR A 188 -4.21 -7.05 -10.73
CA THR A 188 -5.33 -6.93 -11.67
C THR A 188 -5.33 -8.07 -12.71
N LYS A 189 -6.40 -8.19 -13.50
CA LYS A 189 -6.42 -9.08 -14.68
C LYS A 189 -5.34 -8.75 -15.73
N ALA A 190 -4.78 -7.54 -15.72
CA ALA A 190 -3.75 -7.08 -16.65
C ALA A 190 -2.31 -7.19 -16.09
N GLY A 191 -2.14 -7.82 -14.93
CA GLY A 191 -0.87 -7.94 -14.20
C GLY A 191 -0.83 -7.08 -12.93
N THR A 192 0.33 -7.07 -12.28
CA THR A 192 0.55 -6.33 -11.02
C THR A 192 0.97 -4.88 -11.32
N TYR A 193 0.19 -3.93 -10.81
CA TYR A 193 0.48 -2.50 -10.86
C TYR A 193 1.20 -2.08 -9.59
N PHE A 194 2.11 -1.12 -9.72
CA PHE A 194 2.90 -0.58 -8.63
C PHE A 194 2.86 0.94 -8.66
N LEU A 195 2.12 1.53 -7.71
CA LEU A 195 2.01 2.97 -7.54
C LEU A 195 3.08 3.39 -6.54
N THR A 196 4.04 4.21 -6.97
CA THR A 196 5.28 4.41 -6.22
C THR A 196 5.90 5.78 -6.47
N HIS A 197 6.50 6.37 -5.43
CA HIS A 197 7.34 7.56 -5.56
C HIS A 197 8.79 7.25 -5.95
N MET A 198 9.18 5.97 -5.97
CA MET A 198 10.57 5.55 -6.24
C MET A 198 11.10 6.02 -7.61
N TRP A 199 10.21 6.32 -8.56
CA TRP A 199 10.53 7.04 -9.80
C TRP A 199 9.55 8.20 -9.96
N TRP A 200 10.06 9.34 -10.42
CA TRP A 200 9.24 10.51 -10.70
C TRP A 200 8.46 10.33 -12.00
N ASN A 201 9.02 9.65 -13.03
CA ASN A 201 8.42 9.59 -14.37
C ASN A 201 8.55 8.22 -15.07
N ASP A 202 7.97 8.12 -16.27
CA ASP A 202 7.93 6.93 -17.13
C ASP A 202 9.26 6.59 -17.84
N GLN A 203 10.33 7.33 -17.53
CA GLN A 203 11.69 7.03 -17.99
C GLN A 203 12.55 6.42 -16.87
N PHE A 204 11.95 6.01 -15.74
CA PHE A 204 12.64 5.62 -14.50
C PHE A 204 13.52 6.73 -13.90
N GLY A 205 13.26 8.00 -14.25
CA GLY A 205 14.03 9.13 -13.78
C GLY A 205 13.54 9.69 -12.45
N PRO A 206 14.37 10.46 -11.74
CA PRO A 206 15.80 10.65 -12.01
C PRO A 206 16.66 9.49 -11.43
N ASP A 207 17.80 9.19 -12.08
CA ASP A 207 18.75 8.16 -11.60
C ASP A 207 19.23 8.42 -10.17
N LYS A 208 19.48 9.70 -9.85
CA LYS A 208 19.67 10.19 -8.48
C LYS A 208 18.58 11.20 -8.19
N ASP A 209 17.80 10.93 -7.16
CA ASP A 209 16.77 11.83 -6.66
C ASP A 209 17.47 12.96 -5.87
N PRO A 210 17.38 14.22 -6.32
CA PRO A 210 18.03 15.34 -5.66
C PRO A 210 17.38 15.71 -4.31
N LEU A 211 16.27 15.07 -3.94
CA LEU A 211 15.50 15.30 -2.70
C LEU A 211 15.46 14.06 -1.80
N ALA A 212 16.06 12.93 -2.19
CA ALA A 212 16.02 11.71 -1.38
C ALA A 212 16.78 11.85 -0.05
N GLN A 213 16.09 11.50 1.04
CA GLN A 213 16.67 11.40 2.38
C GLN A 213 17.68 10.24 2.48
N ASP A 214 17.43 9.12 1.78
CA ASP A 214 18.35 7.98 1.67
C ASP A 214 18.33 7.37 0.26
N GLN A 215 19.22 7.90 -0.59
CA GLN A 215 19.41 7.39 -1.95
C GLN A 215 19.87 5.92 -2.00
N ALA A 216 20.58 5.41 -0.98
CA ALA A 216 21.08 4.04 -1.01
C ALA A 216 19.94 3.04 -0.76
N THR A 217 19.04 3.36 0.17
CA THR A 217 17.81 2.58 0.38
C THR A 217 16.83 2.73 -0.78
N LEU A 218 16.73 3.93 -1.38
CA LEU A 218 15.97 4.14 -2.63
C LEU A 218 16.49 3.24 -3.77
N ASP A 219 17.79 3.22 -4.02
CA ASP A 219 18.39 2.41 -5.09
C ASP A 219 18.24 0.91 -4.84
N LYS A 220 18.32 0.47 -3.56
CA LYS A 220 18.02 -0.91 -3.16
C LYS A 220 16.56 -1.29 -3.47
N ASN A 221 15.60 -0.45 -3.05
CA ASN A 221 14.18 -0.69 -3.33
C ASN A 221 13.91 -0.69 -4.84
N ARG A 222 14.54 0.21 -5.61
CA ARG A 222 14.44 0.25 -7.08
C ARG A 222 14.90 -1.07 -7.69
N ALA A 223 16.07 -1.58 -7.29
CA ALA A 223 16.56 -2.87 -7.77
C ALA A 223 15.65 -4.06 -7.36
N GLU A 224 15.07 -4.01 -6.15
CA GLU A 224 14.15 -5.05 -5.66
C GLU A 224 12.83 -5.09 -6.45
N TRP A 225 12.17 -3.95 -6.66
CA TRP A 225 10.82 -3.92 -7.27
C TRP A 225 10.79 -3.90 -8.79
N VAL A 226 11.79 -3.32 -9.46
CA VAL A 226 11.77 -3.06 -10.91
C VAL A 226 11.66 -4.31 -11.79
N HIS A 227 11.96 -5.49 -11.24
CA HIS A 227 11.87 -6.76 -11.96
C HIS A 227 10.58 -7.56 -11.68
N GLN A 228 9.76 -7.13 -10.72
CA GLN A 228 8.65 -7.92 -10.18
C GLN A 228 7.27 -7.52 -10.74
N VAL A 229 7.10 -6.26 -11.15
CA VAL A 229 5.78 -5.65 -11.42
C VAL A 229 5.56 -5.42 -12.92
N ASP A 230 4.32 -5.57 -13.39
CA ASP A 230 3.94 -5.42 -14.81
C ASP A 230 3.80 -3.96 -15.23
N TRP A 231 3.29 -3.12 -14.33
CA TRP A 231 2.95 -1.74 -14.60
C TRP A 231 3.46 -0.85 -13.47
N ILE A 232 3.99 0.31 -13.83
CA ILE A 232 4.46 1.31 -12.86
C ILE A 232 3.63 2.57 -13.06
N VAL A 233 3.10 3.09 -11.96
CA VAL A 233 2.49 4.43 -11.87
C VAL A 233 3.46 5.28 -11.05
N PRO A 234 4.30 6.11 -11.70
CA PRO A 234 5.31 6.91 -11.02
C PRO A 234 4.68 8.12 -10.33
N GLY A 235 5.32 8.66 -9.29
CA GLY A 235 4.75 9.72 -8.45
C GLY A 235 4.40 11.02 -9.19
N HIS A 236 5.06 11.32 -10.31
CA HIS A 236 4.93 12.58 -11.07
C HIS A 236 5.01 12.37 -12.60
N GLY A 237 4.23 11.42 -13.14
CA GLY A 237 4.31 11.11 -14.57
C GLY A 237 3.22 10.18 -15.08
N LYS A 238 3.42 9.69 -16.30
CA LYS A 238 2.49 8.76 -16.94
C LYS A 238 2.69 7.34 -16.41
N MET A 239 1.61 6.57 -16.28
CA MET A 239 1.72 5.12 -16.11
C MET A 239 2.25 4.44 -17.38
N PHE A 240 3.09 3.42 -17.18
CA PHE A 240 3.71 2.66 -18.27
C PHE A 240 3.82 1.17 -17.96
N LYS A 241 3.79 0.33 -19.00
CA LYS A 241 4.14 -1.09 -18.87
C LYS A 241 5.64 -1.19 -18.64
N ASN A 242 6.05 -1.94 -17.62
CA ASN A 242 7.43 -2.03 -17.19
C ASN A 242 8.29 -2.88 -18.17
N PRO A 243 9.20 -2.28 -18.96
CA PRO A 243 10.07 -3.04 -19.87
C PRO A 243 11.18 -3.82 -19.16
N LYS A 244 11.34 -3.65 -17.83
CA LYS A 244 12.37 -4.31 -17.01
C LYS A 244 11.82 -5.49 -16.20
N LYS A 245 10.51 -5.80 -16.29
CA LYS A 245 9.94 -6.99 -15.67
C LYS A 245 10.67 -8.24 -16.17
N ILE A 246 11.05 -9.13 -15.26
CA ILE A 246 11.55 -10.45 -15.63
C ILE A 246 10.32 -11.34 -15.84
N GLU A 247 10.14 -11.82 -17.07
CA GLU A 247 9.12 -12.83 -17.37
C GLU A 247 9.49 -14.14 -16.66
N ARG A 248 8.64 -14.55 -15.71
CA ARG A 248 8.80 -15.77 -14.92
C ARG A 248 7.97 -16.89 -15.52
N THR A 249 8.47 -18.12 -15.50
CA THR A 249 7.69 -19.29 -15.97
C THR A 249 6.48 -19.56 -15.08
N ILE A 250 5.55 -20.40 -15.53
CA ILE A 250 4.40 -20.81 -14.72
C ILE A 250 4.87 -21.50 -13.43
N ALA A 251 5.88 -22.38 -13.51
CA ALA A 251 6.42 -23.07 -12.34
C ALA A 251 7.05 -22.08 -11.34
N GLU A 252 7.81 -21.10 -11.82
CA GLU A 252 8.39 -20.04 -10.97
C GLU A 252 7.33 -19.20 -10.27
N GLN A 253 6.25 -18.84 -10.98
CA GLN A 253 5.11 -18.11 -10.40
C GLN A 253 4.37 -18.93 -9.34
N GLU A 254 4.09 -20.22 -9.62
CA GLU A 254 3.46 -21.13 -8.65
C GLU A 254 4.31 -21.33 -7.40
N VAL A 255 5.64 -21.43 -7.53
CA VAL A 255 6.56 -21.60 -6.40
C VAL A 255 6.71 -20.33 -5.57
N LEU A 256 6.74 -19.14 -6.18
CA LEU A 256 6.67 -17.88 -5.44
C LEU A 256 5.36 -17.77 -4.65
N LYS A 257 4.23 -18.23 -5.22
CA LYS A 257 2.96 -18.31 -4.51
C LYS A 257 3.01 -19.31 -3.36
N ALA A 258 3.56 -20.50 -3.56
CA ALA A 258 3.70 -21.52 -2.52
C ALA A 258 4.59 -21.04 -1.36
N SER A 259 5.76 -20.45 -1.66
CA SER A 259 6.67 -19.82 -0.70
C SER A 259 5.98 -18.69 0.08
N SER A 260 5.24 -17.80 -0.60
CA SER A 260 4.46 -16.74 0.06
C SER A 260 3.41 -17.29 1.04
N VAL A 261 2.68 -18.35 0.67
CA VAL A 261 1.71 -19.01 1.56
C VAL A 261 2.40 -19.72 2.73
N TRP A 262 3.58 -20.33 2.52
CA TRP A 262 4.39 -20.92 3.58
C TRP A 262 4.81 -19.84 4.60
N ILE A 263 5.33 -18.71 4.14
CA ILE A 263 5.71 -17.55 4.98
C ILE A 263 4.48 -16.99 5.72
N LYS A 264 3.31 -16.87 5.07
CA LYS A 264 2.05 -16.42 5.69
C LYS A 264 1.57 -17.37 6.79
N ASN A 265 1.90 -18.66 6.71
CA ASN A 265 1.59 -19.64 7.77
C ASN A 265 2.64 -19.65 8.89
N PHE A 266 3.93 -19.56 8.56
CA PHE A 266 5.01 -19.38 9.54
C PHE A 266 4.76 -18.16 10.43
N ASN A 267 4.44 -17.01 9.83
CA ASN A 267 4.13 -15.76 10.54
C ASN A 267 2.81 -15.80 11.34
N LYS A 268 1.98 -16.82 11.17
CA LYS A 268 0.77 -17.09 11.96
C LYS A 268 1.00 -18.15 13.05
N GLY A 269 2.22 -18.70 13.19
CA GLY A 269 2.52 -19.79 14.10
C GLY A 269 1.99 -21.16 13.65
N ASN A 270 1.57 -21.31 12.40
CA ASN A 270 0.98 -22.55 11.88
C ASN A 270 2.07 -23.54 11.43
N VAL A 271 2.79 -24.10 12.41
CA VAL A 271 3.90 -25.04 12.19
C VAL A 271 3.44 -26.29 11.44
N ASP A 272 2.27 -26.84 11.78
CA ASP A 272 1.69 -28.01 11.11
C ASP A 272 1.61 -27.80 9.59
N TYR A 273 1.18 -26.62 9.13
CA TYR A 273 1.18 -26.30 7.70
C TYR A 273 2.60 -26.29 7.14
N CYS A 274 3.53 -25.58 7.80
CA CYS A 274 4.91 -25.44 7.33
C CYS A 274 5.63 -26.80 7.19
N VAL A 275 5.48 -27.68 8.17
CA VAL A 275 6.08 -29.03 8.20
C VAL A 275 5.42 -29.96 7.17
N ASN A 276 4.10 -29.93 7.04
CA ASN A 276 3.38 -30.76 6.05
C ASN A 276 3.66 -30.33 4.59
N HIS A 277 4.28 -29.18 4.37
CA HIS A 277 4.73 -28.72 3.03
C HIS A 277 6.17 -29.13 2.68
N TYR A 278 6.81 -30.01 3.47
CA TYR A 278 8.03 -30.72 3.06
C TYR A 278 7.70 -32.09 2.47
N THR A 279 8.52 -32.56 1.54
CA THR A 279 8.48 -33.96 1.06
C THR A 279 8.92 -34.94 2.16
N LYS A 280 8.48 -36.20 2.07
CA LYS A 280 8.82 -37.24 3.08
C LYS A 280 10.33 -37.50 3.19
N ASP A 281 11.05 -37.34 2.08
CA ASP A 281 12.50 -37.49 1.96
C ASP A 281 13.28 -36.16 2.07
N ALA A 282 12.61 -35.07 2.49
CA ALA A 282 13.21 -33.74 2.50
C ALA A 282 14.45 -33.63 3.39
N VAL A 283 15.37 -32.74 3.01
CA VAL A 283 16.57 -32.41 3.76
C VAL A 283 16.64 -30.90 3.99
N MET A 284 16.60 -30.49 5.25
CA MET A 284 16.80 -29.11 5.68
C MET A 284 18.20 -28.96 6.29
N THR A 285 18.94 -27.93 5.89
CA THR A 285 20.21 -27.54 6.51
C THR A 285 20.08 -26.12 7.04
N ALA A 286 19.99 -25.98 8.35
CA ALA A 286 19.90 -24.70 9.05
C ALA A 286 21.25 -24.42 9.71
N LYS A 287 22.13 -23.64 9.07
CA LYS A 287 23.43 -23.29 9.66
C LYS A 287 23.29 -22.15 10.68
N PRO A 288 24.03 -22.19 11.79
CA PRO A 288 25.05 -23.19 12.17
C PRO A 288 24.50 -24.42 12.93
N PHE A 289 23.18 -24.56 13.06
CA PHE A 289 22.53 -25.52 13.97
C PHE A 289 22.58 -26.99 13.53
N GLY A 290 22.51 -27.29 12.22
CA GLY A 290 22.68 -28.65 11.72
C GLY A 290 21.91 -28.99 10.44
N THR A 291 21.78 -30.30 10.19
CA THR A 291 21.01 -30.86 9.06
C THR A 291 19.97 -31.84 9.58
N PHE A 292 18.73 -31.64 9.15
CA PHE A 292 17.53 -32.36 9.57
C PHE A 292 16.96 -33.11 8.36
N LYS A 293 16.57 -34.38 8.53
CA LYS A 293 16.16 -35.26 7.42
C LYS A 293 14.80 -35.89 7.70
N GLY A 294 13.85 -35.70 6.78
CA GLY A 294 12.47 -36.13 6.91
C GLY A 294 11.65 -35.29 7.90
N GLY A 295 10.33 -35.37 7.77
CA GLY A 295 9.38 -34.51 8.49
C GLY A 295 9.61 -34.42 10.00
N THR A 296 9.81 -35.53 10.70
CA THR A 296 10.00 -35.54 12.17
C THR A 296 11.24 -34.77 12.63
N ALA A 297 12.33 -34.79 11.88
CA ALA A 297 13.53 -34.04 12.24
C ALA A 297 13.38 -32.53 11.93
N ILE A 298 12.65 -32.21 10.86
CA ILE A 298 12.35 -30.83 10.44
C ILE A 298 11.36 -30.18 11.41
N ASP A 299 10.33 -30.91 11.82
CA ASP A 299 9.37 -30.55 12.87
C ASP A 299 10.07 -30.25 14.21
N GLY A 300 10.95 -31.15 14.64
CA GLY A 300 11.76 -30.99 15.86
C GLY A 300 12.72 -29.78 15.85
N PHE A 301 12.87 -29.09 14.71
CA PHE A 301 13.53 -27.78 14.63
C PHE A 301 12.51 -26.64 14.57
N TRP A 302 11.51 -26.72 13.68
CA TRP A 302 10.57 -25.61 13.46
C TRP A 302 9.59 -25.39 14.61
N ASP A 303 9.04 -26.46 15.20
CA ASP A 303 8.07 -26.37 16.29
C ASP A 303 8.60 -25.59 17.52
N PRO A 304 9.75 -25.95 18.13
CA PRO A 304 10.29 -25.18 19.24
C PRO A 304 10.74 -23.77 18.84
N PHE A 305 11.21 -23.56 17.60
CA PHE A 305 11.66 -22.26 17.13
C PHE A 305 10.50 -21.26 16.94
N VAL A 306 9.40 -21.70 16.34
CA VAL A 306 8.18 -20.86 16.21
C VAL A 306 7.54 -20.65 17.59
N LYS A 307 7.52 -21.67 18.46
CA LYS A 307 7.04 -21.54 19.86
C LYS A 307 7.89 -20.63 20.73
N SER A 308 9.15 -20.35 20.38
CA SER A 308 9.96 -19.33 21.06
C SER A 308 9.62 -17.89 20.61
N GLY A 309 8.58 -17.70 19.79
CA GLY A 309 8.15 -16.39 19.30
C GLY A 309 8.81 -15.95 17.99
N ALA A 310 9.53 -16.82 17.28
CA ALA A 310 10.07 -16.49 15.96
C ALA A 310 8.93 -16.24 14.95
N GLY A 311 8.99 -15.11 14.25
CA GLY A 311 7.94 -14.65 13.34
C GLY A 311 8.35 -13.38 12.59
N TYR A 312 7.42 -12.79 11.83
CA TYR A 312 7.70 -11.65 10.95
C TYR A 312 8.79 -11.96 9.90
N LEU A 313 8.85 -13.22 9.46
CA LEU A 313 9.69 -13.68 8.36
C LEU A 313 9.35 -12.94 7.07
N VAL A 314 10.37 -12.34 6.46
CA VAL A 314 10.32 -11.62 5.19
C VAL A 314 11.46 -12.10 4.31
N TYR A 315 11.12 -12.57 3.11
CA TYR A 315 12.08 -12.80 2.02
C TYR A 315 12.27 -11.52 1.20
N ARG A 316 13.51 -11.28 0.74
CA ARG A 316 13.95 -10.16 -0.10
C ARG A 316 15.00 -10.62 -1.11
N ASN A 317 15.14 -9.92 -2.24
CA ASN A 317 16.08 -10.25 -3.32
C ASN A 317 15.91 -11.71 -3.83
N THR A 318 14.68 -12.21 -3.84
CA THR A 318 14.40 -13.62 -4.17
C THR A 318 14.66 -13.91 -5.64
N ILE A 319 15.55 -14.87 -5.90
CA ILE A 319 15.83 -15.42 -7.21
C ILE A 319 15.13 -16.77 -7.30
N VAL A 320 14.36 -16.96 -8.38
CA VAL A 320 13.77 -18.25 -8.74
C VAL A 320 14.31 -18.69 -10.10
N LYS A 321 14.40 -20.00 -10.28
CA LYS A 321 14.83 -20.62 -11.54
C LYS A 321 14.10 -21.94 -11.76
N GLU A 322 13.34 -22.03 -12.84
CA GLU A 322 12.82 -23.31 -13.32
C GLU A 322 13.98 -24.23 -13.71
N ILE A 323 13.95 -25.46 -13.18
CA ILE A 323 14.81 -26.57 -13.61
C ILE A 323 14.03 -27.47 -14.58
N ASN A 324 12.74 -27.67 -14.31
CA ASN A 324 11.74 -28.23 -15.20
C ASN A 324 10.32 -27.92 -14.66
N LEU A 325 9.28 -28.30 -15.41
CA LEU A 325 7.85 -28.10 -15.06
C LEU A 325 7.42 -28.58 -13.66
N THR A 326 8.22 -29.42 -13.00
CA THR A 326 7.96 -30.00 -11.67
C THR A 326 9.08 -29.72 -10.65
N THR A 327 10.06 -28.87 -10.98
CA THR A 327 11.19 -28.55 -10.09
C THR A 327 11.66 -27.10 -10.30
N VAL A 328 11.67 -26.31 -9.22
CA VAL A 328 12.17 -24.93 -9.21
C VAL A 328 13.17 -24.78 -8.08
N HIS A 329 14.25 -24.05 -8.32
CA HIS A 329 15.17 -23.62 -7.26
C HIS A 329 14.87 -22.18 -6.86
N LEU A 330 14.89 -21.91 -5.56
CA LEU A 330 14.74 -20.58 -4.98
C LEU A 330 15.96 -20.27 -4.11
N SER A 331 16.44 -19.03 -4.17
CA SER A 331 17.36 -18.46 -3.18
C SER A 331 16.89 -17.06 -2.79
N SER A 332 17.16 -16.64 -1.56
CA SER A 332 16.65 -15.36 -1.04
C SER A 332 17.47 -14.87 0.15
N ASN A 333 17.50 -13.57 0.38
CA ASN A 333 17.84 -13.04 1.69
C ASN A 333 16.60 -13.16 2.58
N TRP A 334 16.76 -13.47 3.86
CA TRP A 334 15.66 -13.52 4.83
C TRP A 334 15.96 -12.70 6.08
N SER A 335 14.92 -12.16 6.67
CA SER A 335 14.94 -11.45 7.96
C SER A 335 13.67 -11.77 8.73
N MET A 336 13.76 -11.89 10.05
CA MET A 336 12.65 -12.10 10.97
C MET A 336 12.93 -11.38 12.30
N ASN A 337 12.00 -11.38 13.26
CA ASN A 337 12.16 -10.67 14.53
C ASN A 337 13.38 -11.09 15.37
N VAL A 338 13.87 -12.34 15.22
CA VAL A 338 15.02 -12.88 15.96
C VAL A 338 16.35 -12.89 15.18
N GLY A 339 16.38 -12.45 13.90
CA GLY A 339 17.62 -12.42 13.12
C GLY A 339 17.46 -12.35 11.60
N GLU A 340 18.58 -12.42 10.90
CA GLU A 340 18.69 -12.32 9.45
C GLU A 340 19.74 -13.29 8.86
N GLY A 341 19.57 -13.62 7.59
CA GLY A 341 20.42 -14.58 6.90
C GLY A 341 20.13 -14.75 5.42
N ILE A 342 20.57 -15.88 4.87
CA ILE A 342 20.42 -16.24 3.46
C ILE A 342 19.88 -17.67 3.30
N ILE A 343 18.93 -17.84 2.39
CA ILE A 343 18.57 -19.13 1.80
C ILE A 343 19.46 -19.34 0.60
N THR A 344 20.38 -20.30 0.72
CA THR A 344 21.33 -20.65 -0.33
C THR A 344 20.69 -21.52 -1.41
N LYS A 345 19.75 -22.38 -1.04
CA LYS A 345 18.92 -23.18 -1.95
C LYS A 345 17.70 -23.76 -1.24
N GLU A 346 16.52 -23.37 -1.70
CA GLU A 346 15.32 -24.20 -1.63
C GLU A 346 15.16 -24.98 -2.95
N GLU A 347 14.77 -26.25 -2.88
CA GLU A 347 14.31 -27.05 -4.03
C GLU A 347 12.84 -27.37 -3.83
N TRP A 348 11.99 -26.69 -4.57
CA TRP A 348 10.55 -26.95 -4.62
C TRP A 348 10.27 -27.98 -5.70
N VAL A 349 9.49 -29.01 -5.37
CA VAL A 349 9.05 -30.05 -6.29
C VAL A 349 7.53 -30.13 -6.34
N LYS A 350 6.95 -30.36 -7.52
CA LYS A 350 5.50 -30.45 -7.70
C LYS A 350 5.03 -31.87 -7.42
N GLY A 351 4.16 -32.01 -6.43
CA GLY A 351 3.51 -33.26 -6.05
C GLY A 351 2.49 -33.76 -7.07
N THR A 352 2.03 -34.99 -6.87
CA THR A 352 1.04 -35.66 -7.74
C THR A 352 -0.36 -35.02 -7.69
N ASP A 353 -0.61 -34.20 -6.69
CA ASP A 353 -1.80 -33.38 -6.43
C ASP A 353 -1.66 -31.94 -6.94
N ASN A 354 -0.58 -31.61 -7.65
CA ASN A 354 -0.16 -30.27 -8.06
C ASN A 354 0.26 -29.32 -6.91
N VAL A 355 0.43 -29.81 -5.67
CA VAL A 355 0.96 -29.01 -4.56
C VAL A 355 2.48 -28.93 -4.68
N TRP A 356 3.05 -27.74 -4.50
CA TRP A 356 4.50 -27.55 -4.44
C TRP A 356 5.01 -27.80 -3.02
N LEU A 357 6.01 -28.68 -2.88
CA LEU A 357 6.59 -29.12 -1.61
C LEU A 357 8.10 -28.87 -1.57
N LEU A 358 8.63 -28.53 -0.39
CA LEU A 358 10.06 -28.39 -0.15
C LEU A 358 10.74 -29.77 -0.07
N LYS A 359 11.73 -30.00 -0.95
CA LYS A 359 12.59 -31.18 -0.94
C LYS A 359 13.98 -30.90 -0.36
N ILE A 360 14.51 -29.72 -0.65
CA ILE A 360 15.76 -29.24 -0.07
C ILE A 360 15.48 -27.85 0.49
N ASP A 361 16.01 -27.55 1.66
CA ASP A 361 15.89 -26.24 2.30
C ASP A 361 17.21 -25.91 3.02
N ASN A 362 18.08 -25.14 2.38
CA ASN A 362 19.42 -24.84 2.87
C ASN A 362 19.56 -23.35 3.16
N PHE A 363 19.53 -22.97 4.43
CA PHE A 363 19.68 -21.60 4.90
C PHE A 363 20.76 -21.43 5.97
N GLU A 364 21.21 -20.20 6.15
CA GLU A 364 22.28 -19.82 7.06
C GLU A 364 21.90 -18.54 7.80
N VAL A 365 21.95 -18.59 9.14
CA VAL A 365 21.80 -17.40 10.00
C VAL A 365 23.12 -16.63 9.97
N LEU A 366 23.09 -15.40 9.46
CA LEU A 366 24.25 -14.52 9.39
C LEU A 366 24.36 -13.61 10.61
N LYS A 367 23.22 -13.26 11.22
CA LYS A 367 23.15 -12.42 12.43
C LYS A 367 21.89 -12.75 13.21
N GLN A 368 22.05 -12.91 14.52
CA GLN A 368 20.94 -13.00 15.47
C GLN A 368 20.70 -11.62 16.08
N TYR A 369 19.44 -11.28 16.29
CA TYR A 369 19.08 -10.11 17.08
C TYR A 369 18.96 -10.55 18.55
N LYS A 370 19.38 -9.70 19.48
CA LYS A 370 19.12 -9.92 20.91
C LYS A 370 17.78 -9.28 21.25
N GLU A 371 17.06 -9.93 22.14
CA GLU A 371 15.97 -9.30 22.92
C GLU A 371 16.51 -8.11 23.73
#